data_AF-A0A554K2I2-F1
#
_entry.id   AF-A0A554K2I2-F1
#
_cell.length_a   1.000
_cell.length_b   1.000
_cell.length_c   1.000
_cell.angle_alpha   90.00
_cell.angle_beta   90.00
_cell.angle_gamma   90.00
#
_symmetry.space_group_name_H-M   'P 1'
#
loop_
_entity.id
_entity.type
_entity.pdbx_description
1 polymer ?
#
loop_
_entity_poly.entity_id
_entity_poly.type
_entity_poly.pdbx_seq_one_letter_code
_entity_poly.pdbx_strand_id
1 'polypeptide(L)'
;MVSGYSGGDKENPTYEQVSTGRTGHMEAVQIEYDPSQVNYKDLLEVFWTSHNPIQKGGQGADTGSQYEAAILYHNDEQKVLAEESKASLRVGEARREKNAKRSANKALEDQKIYDKPIATKIMPFKNFYPAEDYHQDYYGKNPEARYCQIVINPKVEKIRKLFHDKLK
;
A
#
# COMPACT_ATOMS: atom_id res chain seq x y z
N MET A 1 3.56 -13.47 2.56
CA MET A 1 3.57 -12.14 3.22
C MET A 1 3.47 -12.35 4.72
N VAL A 2 4.04 -11.44 5.51
CA VAL A 2 3.97 -11.46 6.97
C VAL A 2 3.42 -10.11 7.44
N SER A 3 2.39 -10.12 8.28
CA SER A 3 1.89 -8.91 8.94
C SER A 3 2.81 -8.55 10.10
N GLY A 4 3.08 -7.27 10.31
CA GLY A 4 3.99 -6.84 11.38
C GLY A 4 4.08 -5.33 11.56
N TYR A 5 5.12 -4.93 12.26
CA TYR A 5 5.38 -3.56 12.67
C TYR A 5 6.76 -3.12 12.18
N SER A 6 6.84 -1.93 11.61
CA SER A 6 8.09 -1.43 11.02
C SER A 6 8.23 0.08 11.08
N GLY A 7 9.47 0.56 11.01
CA GLY A 7 9.84 1.97 10.85
C GLY A 7 9.98 2.75 12.15
N GLY A 8 9.51 2.20 13.27
CA GLY A 8 9.69 2.75 14.61
C GLY A 8 10.96 2.28 15.30
N ASP A 9 11.22 2.83 16.48
CA ASP A 9 12.47 2.61 17.23
C ASP A 9 12.26 1.65 18.42
N LYS A 10 11.02 1.31 18.77
CA LYS A 10 10.74 0.36 19.85
C LYS A 10 11.12 -1.06 19.42
N GLU A 11 12.00 -1.71 20.17
CA GLU A 11 12.30 -3.12 19.95
C GLU A 11 11.16 -4.03 20.42
N ASN A 12 10.89 -5.09 19.63
CA ASN A 12 9.88 -6.13 19.89
C ASN A 12 8.54 -5.55 20.40
N PRO A 13 7.92 -4.63 19.64
CA PRO A 13 6.66 -4.01 20.06
C PRO A 13 5.52 -5.02 20.01
N THR A 14 4.57 -4.91 20.93
CA THR A 14 3.28 -5.64 20.85
C THR A 14 2.24 -4.80 20.11
N TYR A 15 1.16 -5.44 19.64
CA TYR A 15 0.02 -4.74 19.06
C TYR A 15 -0.46 -3.59 19.93
N GLU A 16 -0.67 -3.81 21.24
CA GLU A 16 -1.19 -2.79 22.16
C GLU A 16 -0.26 -1.58 22.24
N GLN A 17 1.05 -1.81 22.21
CA GLN A 17 2.04 -0.73 22.20
C GLN A 17 1.96 0.07 20.90
N VAL A 18 1.88 -0.61 19.75
CA VAL A 18 1.78 0.04 18.43
C VAL A 18 0.47 0.82 18.29
N SER A 19 -0.66 0.26 18.75
CA SER A 19 -1.97 0.93 18.70
C SER A 19 -2.02 2.25 19.47
N THR A 20 -1.10 2.48 20.42
CA THR A 20 -0.98 3.79 21.08
C THR A 20 -0.47 4.91 20.17
N GLY A 21 0.15 4.56 19.03
CA GLY A 21 0.82 5.50 18.12
C GLY A 21 2.15 6.05 18.64
N ARG A 22 2.64 5.59 19.81
CA ARG A 22 3.83 6.16 20.49
C ARG A 22 5.14 5.44 20.18
N THR A 23 5.09 4.26 19.56
CA THR A 23 6.29 3.46 19.26
C THR A 23 7.03 3.93 18.01
N GLY A 24 6.40 4.79 17.20
CA GLY A 24 6.87 5.18 15.88
C GLY A 24 6.68 4.13 14.80
N HIS A 25 6.19 2.93 15.15
CA HIS A 25 5.93 1.87 14.17
C HIS A 25 4.66 2.14 13.38
N MET A 26 4.68 1.70 12.12
CA MET A 26 3.52 1.56 11.26
C MET A 26 3.13 0.08 11.19
N GLU A 27 1.83 -0.18 11.06
CA GLU A 27 1.37 -1.48 10.58
C GLU A 27 1.89 -1.68 9.16
N ALA A 28 2.59 -2.80 8.95
CA ALA A 28 3.29 -3.10 7.73
C ALA A 28 3.05 -4.55 7.31
N VAL A 29 3.15 -4.79 6.00
CA VAL A 29 3.22 -6.13 5.44
C VAL A 29 4.57 -6.31 4.77
N GLN A 30 5.30 -7.36 5.15
CA GLN A 30 6.52 -7.76 4.47
C GLN A 30 6.19 -8.78 3.39
N ILE A 31 6.56 -8.48 2.15
CA ILE A 31 6.25 -9.30 0.98
C ILE A 31 7.56 -9.86 0.43
N GLU A 32 7.69 -11.18 0.52
CA GLU A 32 8.65 -11.94 -0.29
C GLU A 32 7.96 -12.33 -1.60
N TYR A 33 8.66 -12.17 -2.71
CA TYR A 33 8.15 -12.44 -4.05
C TYR A 33 9.27 -12.90 -4.97
N ASP A 34 8.90 -13.65 -6.01
CA ASP A 34 9.79 -14.09 -7.08
C ASP A 34 9.80 -13.05 -8.22
N PRO A 35 10.92 -12.34 -8.46
CA PRO A 35 11.02 -11.32 -9.51
C PRO A 35 10.75 -11.83 -10.92
N SER A 36 10.85 -13.15 -11.16
CA SER A 36 10.54 -13.75 -12.46
C SER A 36 9.04 -13.88 -12.73
N GLN A 37 8.21 -13.81 -11.68
CA GLN A 37 6.75 -13.92 -11.77
C GLN A 37 6.06 -12.57 -11.56
N VAL A 38 6.54 -11.78 -10.60
CA VAL A 38 6.00 -10.46 -10.26
C VAL A 38 7.17 -9.52 -10.03
N ASN A 39 7.16 -8.33 -10.61
CA ASN A 39 8.22 -7.35 -10.39
C ASN A 39 7.81 -6.28 -9.35
N TYR A 40 8.78 -5.49 -8.89
CA TYR A 40 8.54 -4.45 -7.88
C TYR A 40 7.54 -3.37 -8.33
N LYS A 41 7.49 -3.03 -9.62
CA LYS A 41 6.52 -2.04 -10.15
C LYS A 41 5.09 -2.56 -10.06
N ASP A 42 4.89 -3.86 -10.25
CA ASP A 42 3.58 -4.49 -10.07
C ASP A 42 3.12 -4.38 -8.60
N LEU A 43 4.03 -4.63 -7.65
CA LEU A 43 3.73 -4.46 -6.23
C LEU A 43 3.38 -3.02 -5.87
N LEU A 44 4.10 -2.04 -6.44
CA LEU A 44 3.78 -0.62 -6.30
C LEU A 44 2.39 -0.30 -6.87
N GLU A 45 2.03 -0.85 -8.03
CA GLU A 45 0.71 -0.65 -8.65
C GLU A 45 -0.42 -1.18 -7.76
N VAL A 46 -0.26 -2.39 -7.20
CA VAL A 46 -1.20 -2.95 -6.22
C VAL A 46 -1.27 -2.06 -4.97
N PHE A 47 -0.12 -1.63 -4.45
CA PHE A 47 -0.03 -0.74 -3.29
C PHE A 47 -0.83 0.53 -3.51
N TRP A 48 -0.59 1.28 -4.60
CA TRP A 48 -1.30 2.52 -4.91
C TRP A 48 -2.80 2.33 -5.15
N THR A 49 -3.21 1.15 -5.61
CA THR A 49 -4.61 0.81 -5.90
C THR A 49 -5.40 0.41 -4.65
N SER A 50 -4.72 -0.09 -3.62
CA SER A 50 -5.29 -0.70 -2.41
C SER A 50 -5.77 0.29 -1.34
N HIS A 51 -5.33 1.55 -1.36
CA HIS A 51 -5.61 2.53 -0.31
C HIS A 51 -5.78 3.96 -0.85
N ASN A 52 -5.97 4.94 0.04
CA ASN A 52 -6.05 6.35 -0.30
C ASN A 52 -4.69 7.05 -0.05
N PRO A 53 -3.87 7.28 -1.10
CA PRO A 53 -2.49 7.74 -0.93
C PRO A 53 -2.37 9.25 -0.60
N ILE A 54 -3.48 9.99 -0.59
CA ILE A 54 -3.52 11.42 -0.19
C ILE A 54 -4.02 11.64 1.24
N GLN A 55 -4.53 10.59 1.91
CA GLN A 55 -5.00 10.72 3.29
C GLN A 55 -3.79 10.82 4.24
N LYS A 56 -3.76 11.90 5.03
CA LYS A 56 -2.77 12.11 6.09
C LYS A 56 -3.31 11.54 7.41
N GLY A 57 -2.44 11.04 8.28
CA GLY A 57 -2.81 10.59 9.62
C GLY A 57 -3.68 9.32 9.68
N GLY A 58 -3.66 8.49 8.63
CA GLY A 58 -4.33 7.18 8.63
C GLY A 58 -4.95 6.77 7.29
N GLN A 59 -5.86 5.79 7.34
CA GLN A 59 -6.59 5.26 6.19
C GLN A 59 -8.06 4.99 6.52
N GLY A 60 -8.97 5.67 5.83
CA GLY A 60 -10.40 5.54 6.11
C GLY A 60 -10.74 5.95 7.54
N ALA A 61 -11.38 5.07 8.29
CA ALA A 61 -11.72 5.26 9.71
C ALA A 61 -10.56 4.98 10.67
N ASP A 62 -9.50 4.31 10.18
CA ASP A 62 -8.34 3.97 10.99
C ASP A 62 -7.40 5.18 11.02
N THR A 63 -7.30 5.82 12.20
CA THR A 63 -6.58 7.08 12.39
C THR A 63 -5.44 6.92 13.38
N GLY A 64 -4.31 7.56 13.09
CA GLY A 64 -3.07 7.42 13.84
C GLY A 64 -1.86 7.27 12.92
N SER A 65 -0.68 7.60 13.45
CA SER A 65 0.60 7.47 12.75
C SER A 65 0.88 6.03 12.30
N GLN A 66 0.40 5.06 13.08
CA GLN A 66 0.57 3.64 12.80
C GLN A 66 -0.20 3.16 11.55
N TYR A 67 -1.20 3.93 11.08
CA TYR A 67 -1.99 3.64 9.89
C TYR A 67 -1.62 4.52 8.69
N GLU A 68 -0.57 5.34 8.81
CA GLU A 68 -0.11 6.15 7.68
C GLU A 68 0.53 5.26 6.61
N ALA A 69 0.22 5.55 5.35
CA ALA A 69 0.79 4.81 4.24
C ALA A 69 2.29 5.13 4.10
N ALA A 70 3.11 4.08 4.02
CA ALA A 70 4.53 4.18 3.76
C ALA A 70 5.02 3.05 2.85
N ILE A 71 6.01 3.36 2.00
CA ILE A 71 6.83 2.38 1.28
C ILE A 71 8.19 2.36 1.98
N LEU A 72 8.56 1.19 2.47
CA LEU A 72 9.84 0.94 3.13
C LEU A 72 10.78 0.21 2.17
N TYR A 73 11.69 0.94 1.54
CA TYR A 73 12.57 0.38 0.51
C TYR A 73 13.78 -0.33 1.12
N HIS A 74 14.18 -1.45 0.53
CA HIS A 74 15.34 -2.23 0.95
C HIS A 74 16.65 -1.82 0.25
N ASN A 75 16.57 -1.15 -0.91
CA ASN A 75 17.72 -0.71 -1.68
C ASN A 75 17.40 0.55 -2.52
N ASP A 76 18.43 1.12 -3.14
CA ASP A 76 18.30 2.35 -3.94
C ASP A 76 17.43 2.17 -5.19
N GLU A 77 17.45 0.99 -5.81
CA GLU A 77 16.58 0.71 -6.96
C GLU A 77 15.10 0.80 -6.57
N GLN A 78 14.71 0.17 -5.45
CA GLN A 78 13.36 0.24 -4.92
C GLN A 78 12.97 1.66 -4.52
N LYS A 79 13.91 2.46 -4.00
CA LYS A 79 13.69 3.87 -3.68
C LYS A 79 13.34 4.66 -4.94
N VAL A 80 14.18 4.58 -5.98
CA VAL A 80 13.96 5.28 -7.26
C VAL A 80 12.63 4.87 -7.87
N LEU A 81 12.34 3.57 -7.95
CA LEU A 81 11.08 3.06 -8.50
C LEU A 81 9.85 3.51 -7.70
N ALA A 82 9.96 3.57 -6.37
CA ALA A 82 8.89 4.09 -5.52
C ALA A 82 8.64 5.59 -5.75
N GLU A 83 9.71 6.40 -5.85
CA GLU A 83 9.64 7.83 -6.10
C GLU A 83 9.06 8.14 -7.49
N GLU A 84 9.51 7.44 -8.52
CA GLU A 84 8.97 7.53 -9.88
C GLU A 84 7.49 7.15 -9.93
N SER A 85 7.10 6.04 -9.29
CA SER A 85 5.70 5.62 -9.24
C SER A 85 4.82 6.65 -8.52
N LYS A 86 5.28 7.21 -7.39
CA LYS A 86 4.61 8.30 -6.67
C LYS A 86 4.48 9.57 -7.52
N ALA A 87 5.51 9.93 -8.27
CA ALA A 87 5.49 11.09 -9.17
C ALA A 87 4.47 10.90 -10.29
N SER A 88 4.38 9.69 -10.87
CA SER A 88 3.44 9.40 -11.96
C SER A 88 1.97 9.62 -11.57
N LEU A 89 1.59 9.40 -10.31
CA LEU A 89 0.24 9.67 -9.78
C LEU A 89 -0.17 11.15 -9.80
N ARG A 90 0.81 12.08 -9.89
CA ARG A 90 0.55 13.53 -9.97
C ARG A 90 0.49 14.04 -11.40
N VAL A 91 1.11 13.35 -12.35
CA VAL A 91 1.34 13.82 -13.74
C VAL A 91 0.08 13.74 -14.63
N GLY A 92 -1.04 13.26 -14.11
CA GLY A 92 -2.29 13.26 -14.85
C GLY A 92 -2.82 14.63 -15.27
N GLU A 93 -2.39 15.72 -14.63
CA GLU A 93 -2.72 17.08 -15.06
C GLU A 93 -2.09 17.43 -16.42
N ALA A 94 -0.87 16.96 -16.71
CA ALA A 94 -0.12 17.32 -17.93
C ALA A 94 -0.54 16.52 -19.19
N ARG A 95 -1.21 15.37 -19.03
CA ARG A 95 -1.63 14.50 -20.16
C ARG A 95 -3.00 14.85 -20.75
N ARG A 96 -3.84 15.63 -20.04
CA ARG A 96 -5.17 16.03 -20.51
C ARG A 96 -5.12 16.85 -21.81
N GLU A 97 -4.07 17.62 -22.04
CA GLU A 97 -4.00 18.51 -23.21
C GLU A 97 -3.56 17.79 -24.50
N LYS A 98 -2.87 16.65 -24.41
CA LYS A 98 -2.28 15.96 -25.58
C LYS A 98 -3.02 14.70 -26.07
N ASN A 99 -3.83 14.04 -25.25
CA ASN A 99 -4.37 12.70 -25.56
C ASN A 99 -5.86 12.61 -25.89
N ALA A 100 -6.59 13.72 -26.04
CA ALA A 100 -8.00 13.71 -26.48
C ALA A 100 -8.24 13.14 -27.92
N LYS A 101 -7.23 12.59 -28.59
CA LYS A 101 -7.29 12.09 -29.97
C LYS A 101 -6.88 10.63 -30.21
N ARG A 102 -6.58 9.82 -29.19
CA ARG A 102 -6.28 8.40 -29.43
C ARG A 102 -7.09 7.47 -28.52
N SER A 103 -8.15 6.95 -29.10
CA SER A 103 -8.90 5.78 -28.64
C SER A 103 -8.01 4.55 -28.41
N ALA A 104 -8.51 3.69 -27.53
CA ALA A 104 -8.10 2.31 -27.25
C ALA A 104 -6.95 2.11 -26.25
N ASN A 105 -7.22 2.41 -24.97
CA ASN A 105 -6.95 1.53 -23.81
C ASN A 105 -7.49 2.17 -22.52
N LYS A 106 -8.81 2.28 -22.42
CA LYS A 106 -9.55 2.96 -21.34
C LYS A 106 -9.40 2.33 -19.93
N ALA A 107 -8.73 1.18 -19.82
CA ALA A 107 -8.59 0.44 -18.56
C ALA A 107 -7.36 0.84 -17.72
N LEU A 108 -6.34 1.46 -18.33
CA LEU A 108 -5.12 1.95 -17.64
C LEU A 108 -5.10 3.48 -17.48
N GLU A 109 -6.09 4.17 -18.04
CA GLU A 109 -6.22 5.65 -17.99
C GLU A 109 -6.82 6.16 -16.67
N ASP A 110 -7.34 5.27 -15.82
CA ASP A 110 -7.74 5.57 -14.44
C ASP A 110 -6.53 5.53 -13.48
N GLN A 111 -5.34 5.95 -13.93
CA GLN A 111 -4.34 6.43 -12.97
C GLN A 111 -4.99 7.61 -12.25
N LYS A 112 -5.47 7.38 -11.03
CA LYS A 112 -6.11 8.39 -10.18
C LYS A 112 -5.17 9.58 -10.12
N ILE A 113 -5.54 10.62 -10.85
CA ILE A 113 -4.82 11.89 -10.86
C ILE A 113 -5.23 12.56 -9.56
N TYR A 114 -4.28 12.70 -8.64
CA TYR A 114 -4.56 13.33 -7.38
C TYR A 114 -4.18 14.81 -7.45
N ASP A 115 -5.20 15.67 -7.41
CA ASP A 115 -5.00 17.13 -7.31
C ASP A 115 -4.30 17.51 -5.98
N LYS A 116 -4.43 16.65 -4.96
CA LYS A 116 -3.79 16.82 -3.66
C LYS A 116 -2.43 16.10 -3.61
N PRO A 117 -1.43 16.64 -2.88
CA PRO A 117 -0.14 15.98 -2.71
C PRO A 117 -0.30 14.57 -2.13
N ILE A 118 0.42 13.62 -2.71
CA ILE A 118 0.51 12.25 -2.20
C ILE A 118 1.18 12.27 -0.82
N ALA A 119 0.42 11.86 0.20
CA ALA A 119 0.82 11.81 1.61
C ALA A 119 1.72 10.62 1.94
N THR A 120 1.66 9.54 1.16
CA THR A 120 2.45 8.32 1.38
C THR A 120 3.94 8.61 1.52
N LYS A 121 4.56 8.12 2.59
CA LYS A 121 6.00 8.27 2.84
C LYS A 121 6.82 7.26 2.04
N ILE A 122 8.01 7.63 1.60
CA ILE A 122 9.01 6.70 1.04
C ILE A 122 10.22 6.80 1.94
N MET A 123 10.56 5.72 2.64
CA MET A 123 11.56 5.73 3.70
C MET A 123 12.43 4.47 3.62
N PRO A 124 13.67 4.51 4.11
CA PRO A 124 14.50 3.30 4.17
C PRO A 124 13.87 2.29 5.13
N PHE A 125 13.91 1.02 4.75
CA PHE A 125 13.63 -0.08 5.65
C PHE A 125 14.66 -0.09 6.79
N LYS A 126 14.20 -0.20 8.03
CA LYS A 126 15.05 -0.23 9.24
C LYS A 126 14.99 -1.57 9.96
N ASN A 127 13.79 -1.97 10.34
CA ASN A 127 13.50 -3.15 11.14
C ASN A 127 12.12 -3.70 10.78
N PHE A 128 11.86 -4.96 11.12
CA PHE A 128 10.53 -5.54 11.00
C PHE A 128 10.32 -6.51 12.16
N TYR A 129 9.18 -6.35 12.84
CA TYR A 129 8.75 -7.23 13.91
C TYR A 129 7.47 -7.91 13.46
N PRO A 130 7.45 -9.24 13.25
CA PRO A 130 6.23 -9.97 12.98
C PRO A 130 5.19 -9.69 14.06
N ALA A 131 3.96 -9.40 13.65
CA ALA A 131 2.83 -9.28 14.56
C ALA A 131 2.45 -10.66 15.10
N GLU A 132 1.67 -10.66 16.18
CA GLU A 132 1.19 -11.86 16.85
C GLU A 132 0.42 -12.79 15.89
N ASP A 133 0.43 -14.09 16.16
CA ASP A 133 -0.11 -15.13 15.26
C ASP A 133 -1.59 -14.93 14.88
N TYR A 134 -2.37 -14.30 15.76
CA TYR A 134 -3.77 -14.02 15.50
C TYR A 134 -3.97 -12.89 14.46
N HIS A 135 -2.96 -12.06 14.20
CA HIS A 135 -2.96 -11.08 13.10
C HIS A 135 -2.55 -11.70 11.76
N GLN A 136 -1.87 -12.85 11.77
CA GLN A 136 -1.45 -13.52 10.54
C GLN A 136 -2.65 -14.18 9.86
N ASP A 137 -2.82 -13.92 8.57
CA ASP A 137 -3.97 -14.38 7.77
C ASP A 137 -5.33 -14.05 8.41
N TYR A 138 -5.44 -12.89 9.06
CA TYR A 138 -6.67 -12.48 9.76
C TYR A 138 -7.89 -12.48 8.82
N TYR A 139 -7.73 -11.98 7.60
CA TYR A 139 -8.81 -11.93 6.61
C TYR A 139 -9.29 -13.33 6.19
N GLY A 140 -8.37 -14.27 5.91
CA GLY A 140 -8.72 -15.64 5.54
C GLY A 140 -9.36 -16.42 6.69
N LYS A 141 -8.94 -16.14 7.92
CA LYS A 141 -9.50 -16.77 9.14
C LYS A 141 -10.83 -16.16 9.59
N ASN A 142 -11.10 -14.89 9.27
CA ASN A 142 -12.27 -14.14 9.75
C ASN A 142 -13.02 -13.42 8.61
N PRO A 143 -13.38 -14.11 7.51
CA PRO A 143 -14.00 -13.45 6.36
C PRO A 143 -15.33 -12.78 6.70
N GLU A 144 -16.11 -13.37 7.62
CA GLU A 144 -17.43 -12.87 8.05
C GLU A 144 -17.35 -11.69 9.04
N ALA A 145 -16.16 -11.34 9.53
CA ALA A 145 -16.02 -10.18 10.41
C ALA A 145 -16.49 -8.91 9.71
N ARG A 146 -17.28 -8.08 10.40
CA ARG A 146 -17.87 -6.87 9.81
C ARG A 146 -16.81 -5.94 9.20
N TYR A 147 -15.64 -5.84 9.82
CA TYR A 147 -14.52 -5.06 9.30
C TYR A 147 -14.02 -5.63 7.95
N CYS A 148 -13.83 -6.95 7.86
CA CYS A 148 -13.46 -7.63 6.62
C CYS A 148 -14.48 -7.36 5.52
N GLN A 149 -15.77 -7.48 5.83
CA GLN A 149 -16.86 -7.29 4.86
C GLN A 149 -16.97 -5.86 4.32
N ILE A 150 -16.79 -4.85 5.19
CA ILE A 150 -17.04 -3.45 4.83
C ILE A 150 -15.77 -2.76 4.31
N VAL A 151 -14.59 -3.12 4.83
CA VAL A 151 -13.34 -2.41 4.57
C VAL A 151 -12.40 -3.19 3.65
N ILE A 152 -12.25 -4.50 3.86
CA ILE A 152 -11.27 -5.33 3.15
C ILE A 152 -11.84 -5.90 1.85
N ASN A 153 -13.04 -6.49 1.88
CA ASN A 153 -13.69 -7.11 0.71
C ASN A 153 -13.73 -6.19 -0.51
N PRO A 154 -14.19 -4.92 -0.41
CA PRO A 154 -14.20 -4.04 -1.58
C PRO A 154 -12.81 -3.80 -2.19
N LYS A 155 -11.76 -3.80 -1.35
CA LYS A 155 -10.37 -3.65 -1.80
C LYS A 155 -9.87 -4.93 -2.48
N VAL A 156 -10.14 -6.09 -1.88
CA VAL A 156 -9.76 -7.40 -2.44
C VAL A 156 -10.43 -7.62 -3.80
N GLU A 157 -11.74 -7.40 -3.90
CA GLU A 157 -12.49 -7.55 -5.15
C GLU A 157 -11.98 -6.59 -6.24
N LYS A 158 -11.66 -5.36 -5.87
CA LYS A 158 -11.04 -4.40 -6.79
C LYS A 158 -9.69 -4.88 -7.30
N ILE A 159 -8.82 -5.39 -6.42
CA ILE A 159 -7.51 -5.92 -6.80
C ILE A 159 -7.68 -7.14 -7.70
N ARG A 160 -8.55 -8.09 -7.33
CA ARG A 160 -8.86 -9.27 -8.15
C ARG A 160 -9.31 -8.90 -9.55
N LYS A 161 -10.19 -7.90 -9.67
CA LYS A 161 -10.67 -7.41 -10.96
C LYS A 161 -9.57 -6.76 -11.80
N LEU A 162 -8.73 -5.91 -11.20
CA LEU A 162 -7.71 -5.14 -11.92
C LEU A 162 -6.47 -5.98 -12.28
N PHE A 163 -6.13 -6.96 -11.44
CA PHE A 163 -4.91 -7.74 -11.57
C PHE A 163 -5.17 -9.22 -11.85
N HIS A 164 -6.35 -9.59 -12.36
CA HIS A 164 -6.71 -10.98 -12.62
C HIS A 164 -5.66 -11.75 -13.45
N ASP A 165 -5.07 -11.11 -14.46
CA ASP A 165 -4.02 -11.70 -15.31
C ASP A 165 -2.71 -12.03 -14.55
N LYS A 166 -2.50 -11.39 -13.39
CA LYS A 166 -1.32 -11.58 -12.52
C LYS A 166 -1.59 -12.55 -11.37
N LEU A 167 -2.86 -12.91 -11.14
CA LEU A 167 -3.27 -13.88 -10.12
C LEU A 167 -3.30 -15.26 -10.78
N LYS A 168 -2.18 -15.99 -10.70
CA LYS A 168 -2.09 -17.39 -11.13
C LYS A 168 -2.38 -18.34 -9.98
#